data_AF-A0A7Y5EKZ2-F1
#
_entry.id   AF-A0A7Y5EKZ2-F1
#
_cell.length_a   1.000
_cell.length_b   1.000
_cell.length_c   1.000
_cell.angle_alpha   90.00
_cell.angle_beta   90.00
_cell.angle_gamma   90.00
#
_symmetry.space_group_name_H-M   'P 1'
#
loop_
_entity.id
_entity.type
_entity.pdbx_description
1 polymer ?
#
loop_
_entity_poly.entity_id
_entity_poly.type
_entity_poly.pdbx_seq_one_letter_code
_entity_poly.pdbx_strand_id
1 'polypeptide(L)'
;MSSRQLEDMQEEAARKNLASILGISVSELDELDWVEDTEESENGDHYSTIITFSESCPEEILSKIEGIDSNRTVYILLGEFGDDDHYHYEPDHE
;
A
#
# COMPACT_ATOMS: atom_id res chain seq x y z
N MET A 1 -19.32 9.10 -18.70
CA MET A 1 -18.62 8.38 -17.62
C MET A 1 -19.31 8.77 -16.33
N SER A 2 -20.12 7.88 -15.76
CA SER A 2 -20.79 8.16 -14.49
C SER A 2 -19.75 8.10 -13.36
N SER A 3 -19.88 8.96 -12.34
CA SER A 3 -19.00 9.02 -11.15
C SER A 3 -18.73 7.65 -10.53
N ARG A 4 -19.76 6.79 -10.48
CA ARG A 4 -19.65 5.39 -10.04
C ARG A 4 -18.54 4.59 -10.72
N GLN A 5 -18.42 4.67 -12.05
CA GLN A 5 -17.39 3.91 -12.77
C GLN A 5 -15.97 4.41 -12.48
N LEU A 6 -15.83 5.67 -12.08
CA LEU A 6 -14.54 6.27 -11.70
C LEU A 6 -14.11 5.83 -10.29
N GLU A 7 -15.06 5.59 -9.40
CA GLU A 7 -14.80 5.08 -8.04
C GLU A 7 -14.37 3.60 -8.09
N ASP A 8 -15.11 2.75 -8.82
CA ASP A 8 -14.76 1.32 -8.98
C ASP A 8 -13.34 1.13 -9.55
N MET A 9 -12.98 1.92 -10.58
CA MET A 9 -11.65 1.84 -11.21
C MET A 9 -10.51 2.27 -10.28
N GLN A 10 -10.77 3.23 -9.39
CA GLN A 10 -9.77 3.71 -8.42
C GLN A 10 -9.56 2.69 -7.30
N GLU A 11 -10.62 2.07 -6.82
CA GLU A 11 -10.55 1.04 -5.77
C GLU A 11 -9.81 -0.22 -6.26
N GLU A 12 -10.03 -0.64 -7.51
CA GLU A 12 -9.26 -1.73 -8.11
C GLU A 12 -7.77 -1.39 -8.28
N ALA A 13 -7.46 -0.14 -8.65
CA ALA A 13 -6.08 0.31 -8.81
C ALA A 13 -5.36 0.41 -7.45
N ALA A 14 -6.03 0.93 -6.43
CA ALA A 14 -5.51 1.00 -5.07
C ALA A 14 -5.17 -0.39 -4.53
N ARG A 15 -6.08 -1.36 -4.64
CA ARG A 15 -5.84 -2.75 -4.22
C ARG A 15 -4.68 -3.40 -4.95
N LYS A 16 -4.56 -3.18 -6.26
CA LYS A 16 -3.43 -3.70 -7.05
C LYS A 16 -2.10 -3.11 -6.58
N ASN A 17 -2.07 -1.81 -6.33
CA ASN A 17 -0.87 -1.13 -5.85
C ASN A 17 -0.49 -1.63 -4.45
N LEU A 18 -1.46 -1.68 -3.54
CA LEU A 18 -1.29 -2.16 -2.17
C LEU A 18 -0.79 -3.61 -2.12
N ALA A 19 -1.38 -4.52 -2.89
CA ALA A 19 -0.89 -5.90 -2.98
C ALA A 19 0.58 -5.96 -3.45
N SER A 20 0.93 -5.12 -4.42
CA SER A 20 2.30 -5.04 -4.95
C SER A 20 3.30 -4.49 -3.92
N ILE A 21 2.92 -3.50 -3.11
CA ILE A 21 3.74 -2.94 -2.02
C ILE A 21 3.94 -3.99 -0.93
N LEU A 22 2.88 -4.72 -0.60
CA LEU A 22 2.91 -5.77 0.43
C LEU A 22 3.65 -7.04 -0.03
N GLY A 23 4.01 -7.16 -1.31
CA GLY A 23 4.66 -8.36 -1.85
C GLY A 23 3.73 -9.57 -1.97
N ILE A 24 2.41 -9.37 -1.96
CA ILE A 24 1.40 -10.43 -2.07
C ILE A 24 0.56 -10.29 -3.34
N SER A 25 -0.21 -11.32 -3.68
CA SER A 25 -1.15 -11.22 -4.79
C SER A 25 -2.44 -10.47 -4.38
N VAL A 26 -3.11 -9.86 -5.36
CA VAL A 26 -4.41 -9.20 -5.14
C VAL A 26 -5.45 -10.19 -4.61
N SER A 27 -5.38 -11.46 -5.04
CA SER A 27 -6.26 -12.51 -4.54
C SER A 27 -6.02 -12.80 -3.06
N GLU A 28 -4.76 -12.89 -2.64
CA GLU A 28 -4.41 -13.04 -1.23
C GLU A 28 -4.84 -11.83 -0.42
N LEU A 29 -4.69 -10.61 -0.95
CA LEU A 29 -5.18 -9.39 -0.30
C LEU A 29 -6.71 -9.37 -0.16
N ASP A 30 -7.46 -9.94 -1.10
CA ASP A 30 -8.92 -10.04 -1.06
C ASP A 30 -9.40 -11.11 -0.06
N GLU A 31 -8.56 -12.11 0.24
CA GLU A 31 -8.79 -13.09 1.31
C GLU A 31 -8.50 -12.52 2.72
N LEU A 32 -7.78 -11.41 2.78
CA LEU A 32 -7.46 -10.71 4.03
C LEU A 32 -8.52 -9.66 4.35
N ASP A 33 -8.89 -9.59 5.62
CA ASP A 33 -9.69 -8.51 6.17
C ASP A 33 -8.73 -7.42 6.70
N TRP A 34 -8.73 -6.27 6.05
CA TRP A 34 -7.86 -5.15 6.36
C TRP A 34 -8.63 -3.83 6.37
N VAL A 35 -8.12 -2.88 7.15
CA VAL A 35 -8.65 -1.53 7.27
C VAL A 35 -7.55 -0.56 6.87
N GLU A 36 -7.88 0.35 5.95
CA GLU A 36 -7.06 1.50 5.62
C GLU A 36 -7.38 2.64 6.59
N ASP A 37 -6.34 3.11 7.28
CA ASP A 37 -6.38 4.32 8.09
C ASP A 37 -5.40 5.33 7.50
N THR A 38 -5.77 6.60 7.53
CA THR A 38 -4.92 7.68 7.02
C THR A 38 -4.61 8.57 8.19
N GLU A 39 -3.34 8.57 8.63
CA GLU A 39 -2.93 9.52 9.64
C GLU A 39 -2.45 10.82 9.00
N GLU A 40 -3.09 11.90 9.43
CA GLU A 40 -2.70 13.27 9.13
C GLU A 40 -1.88 13.79 10.32
N SER A 41 -0.61 14.11 10.09
CA SER A 41 0.22 14.70 11.15
C SER A 41 -0.31 16.07 11.60
N GLU A 42 -0.13 16.40 12.88
CA GLU A 42 -0.58 17.66 13.53
C GLU A 42 -0.10 18.95 12.83
N ASN A 43 0.93 18.85 11.99
CA ASN A 43 1.50 19.94 11.21
C ASN A 43 1.03 19.97 9.74
N GLY A 44 0.11 19.10 9.32
CA GLY A 44 -0.46 19.05 7.96
C GLY A 44 0.40 18.35 6.91
N ASP A 45 1.62 17.93 7.26
CA ASP A 45 2.56 17.25 6.38
C ASP A 45 3.08 15.97 7.03
N HIS A 46 2.35 14.87 6.81
CA HIS A 46 2.82 13.50 6.57
C HIS A 46 1.56 12.66 6.30
N TYR A 47 1.38 12.23 5.05
CA TYR A 47 0.34 11.28 4.65
C TYR A 47 0.96 9.89 4.68
N SER A 48 0.87 9.23 5.83
CA SER A 48 1.18 7.80 5.92
C SER A 48 -0.12 7.03 5.96
N THR A 49 -0.27 6.08 5.06
CA THR A 49 -1.40 5.15 5.05
C THR A 49 -1.05 3.97 5.94
N ILE A 50 -1.87 3.73 6.95
CA ILE A 50 -1.71 2.63 7.89
C ILE A 50 -2.69 1.54 7.52
N ILE A 51 -2.18 0.36 7.18
CA ILE A 51 -2.99 -0.81 6.87
C ILE A 51 -2.94 -1.75 8.06
N THR A 52 -4.10 -1.99 8.68
CA THR A 52 -4.20 -2.92 9.81
C THR A 52 -4.98 -4.16 9.41
N PHE A 53 -4.38 -5.32 9.60
CA PHE A 53 -5.00 -6.61 9.29
C PHE A 53 -5.70 -7.19 10.53
N SER A 54 -6.86 -7.81 10.29
CA SER A 54 -7.64 -8.50 11.31
C SER A 54 -6.92 -9.74 11.85
N GLU A 55 -7.22 -10.12 13.09
CA GLU A 55 -6.68 -11.34 13.71
C GLU A 55 -7.27 -12.61 13.09
N SER A 56 -8.38 -12.47 12.35
CA SER A 56 -9.02 -13.58 11.64
C SER A 56 -8.31 -13.96 10.35
N CYS A 57 -7.32 -13.16 9.92
CA CYS A 57 -6.57 -13.37 8.70
C CYS A 57 -5.61 -14.58 8.81
N PRO A 58 -5.46 -15.36 7.73
CA PRO A 58 -4.50 -16.46 7.69
C PRO A 58 -3.05 -15.96 7.85
N GLU A 59 -2.40 -16.44 8.91
CA GLU A 59 -0.99 -16.12 9.22
C GLU A 59 -0.03 -16.51 8.09
N GLU A 60 -0.36 -17.51 7.28
CA GLU A 60 0.43 -17.93 6.12
C GLU A 60 0.54 -16.82 5.06
N ILE A 61 -0.50 -16.01 4.88
CA ILE A 61 -0.48 -14.88 3.96
C ILE A 61 0.19 -13.69 4.63
N LEU A 62 -0.16 -13.39 5.89
CA LEU A 62 0.45 -12.30 6.66
C LEU A 62 1.98 -12.44 6.75
N SER A 63 2.48 -13.67 6.86
CA SER A 63 3.92 -13.95 6.91
C SER A 63 4.67 -13.67 5.60
N LYS A 64 3.94 -13.52 4.48
CA LYS A 64 4.53 -13.11 3.20
C LYS A 64 4.59 -11.59 3.05
N ILE A 65 3.84 -10.86 3.86
CA ILE A 65 3.72 -9.41 3.75
C ILE A 65 5.05 -8.77 4.13
N GLU A 66 5.60 -7.99 3.21
CA GLU A 66 6.80 -7.21 3.46
C GLU A 66 6.47 -5.97 4.30
N GLY A 67 7.26 -5.73 5.36
CA GLY A 67 7.08 -4.56 6.22
C GLY A 67 5.96 -4.66 7.26
N ILE A 68 5.34 -5.84 7.45
CA ILE A 68 4.34 -6.04 8.51
C ILE A 68 4.98 -6.04 9.90
N ASP A 69 4.41 -5.24 10.80
CA ASP A 69 4.81 -5.19 12.20
C ASP A 69 4.15 -6.30 13.04
N SER A 70 4.63 -6.50 14.27
CA SER A 70 4.08 -7.45 15.25
C SER A 70 2.58 -7.24 15.53
N ASN A 71 2.07 -6.03 15.32
CA ASN A 71 0.65 -5.70 15.47
C ASN A 71 -0.20 -6.03 14.23
N ARG A 72 0.37 -6.69 13.21
CA ARG A 72 -0.25 -6.91 11.89
C ARG A 72 -0.63 -5.58 11.24
N THR A 73 0.29 -4.62 11.32
CA THR A 73 0.12 -3.28 10.79
C THR A 73 1.25 -2.98 9.83
N VAL A 74 0.93 -2.37 8.69
CA VAL A 74 1.90 -1.91 7.69
C VAL A 74 1.76 -0.40 7.56
N TYR A 75 2.88 0.29 7.61
CA TYR A 75 2.95 1.74 7.45
C TYR A 75 3.46 2.04 6.06
N ILE A 76 2.57 2.50 5.19
CA ILE A 76 2.90 2.88 3.82
C ILE A 76 3.11 4.40 3.79
N LEU A 77 4.36 4.80 3.59
CA LEU A 77 4.71 6.20 3.40
C LEU A 77 4.37 6.61 1.96
N LEU A 78 3.98 7.87 1.74
CA LEU A 78 3.58 8.37 0.42
C LEU A 78 4.64 8.16 -0.70
N GLY A 79 5.91 7.96 -0.35
CA GLY A 79 6.99 7.63 -1.30
C GLY A 79 7.04 6.15 -1.72
N GLU A 80 6.48 5.23 -0.94
CA GLU A 80 6.50 3.78 -1.23
C GLU A 80 5.57 3.42 -2.42
N PHE A 81 4.61 4.29 -2.74
CA PHE A 81 3.74 4.15 -3.91
C PHE A 81 4.45 4.44 -5.25
N GLY A 82 5.73 4.83 -5.23
CA GLY A 82 6.47 5.10 -6.46
C GLY A 82 7.87 5.65 -6.25
N ASP A 83 8.78 4.82 -5.78
CA ASP A 83 10.20 4.93 -6.13
C ASP A 83 10.63 3.64 -6.85
N ASP A 84 10.12 3.47 -8.07
CA ASP A 84 10.88 2.77 -9.10
C ASP A 84 12.13 3.64 -9.35
N ASP A 85 13.19 3.33 -8.60
CA ASP A 85 14.49 3.98 -8.73
C ASP A 85 14.97 3.84 -10.17
N HIS A 86 14.79 4.91 -10.95
CA HIS A 86 15.70 5.25 -12.03
C HIS A 86 15.56 6.73 -12.43
N TYR A 87 15.83 7.64 -11.48
CA TYR A 87 16.60 8.83 -11.87
C TYR A 87 17.99 8.36 -12.31
N HIS A 88 18.11 7.86 -13.54
CA HIS A 88 19.39 7.73 -14.21
C HIS A 88 19.92 9.14 -14.43
N TYR A 89 20.61 9.69 -13.43
CA TYR A 89 21.48 10.82 -13.64
C TYR A 89 22.62 10.31 -14.55
N GLU A 90 22.51 10.55 -15.86
CA GLU A 90 23.69 10.48 -16.72
C GLU A 90 24.55 11.69 -16.31
N PRO A 91 25.70 11.52 -15.63
CA PRO A 91 26.60 12.64 -15.47
C PRO A 91 27.03 13.06 -16.88
N ASP A 92 26.67 14.29 -17.26
CA ASP A 92 27.19 14.94 -18.46
C ASP A 92 28.72 14.94 -18.32
N HIS A 93 29.37 14.02 -19.00
CA HIS A 93 30.82 13.89 -18.96
C HIS A 93 31.38 14.89 -19.96
N GLU A 94 31.86 16.03 -19.43
CA GLU A 94 32.59 17.08 -20.14
C GLU A 94 33.75 16.54 -20.99
#